data_AF-A0A2H4VRM5-F1
#
_entry.id   AF-A0A2H4VRM5-F1
#
_cell.length_a   1.000
_cell.length_b   1.000
_cell.length_c   1.000
_cell.angle_alpha   90.00
_cell.angle_beta   90.00
_cell.angle_gamma   90.00
#
_symmetry.space_group_name_H-M   'P 1'
#
loop_
_entity.id
_entity.type
_entity.pdbx_description
1 polymer ?
#
loop_
_entity_poly.entity_id
_entity_poly.type
_entity_poly.pdbx_seq_one_letter_code
_entity_poly.pdbx_strand_id
1 'polypeptide(L)'
;MEIKRMVLLDIDYITRGDKAVVRLFGREKSDGEGNSIIVLDYGFKPYIYVDPHNLEQCHEQLDDLDLVQIEKVEMKDLGKCKEFLKVTFNHPQDVPKLRDKIRDLSQVKEIREHDIPFYRRYLIDKGLFPMAEVEVEVKKASPEICSIPEDIGTSVMELSGQIQPFSSDFPDLKILSLDIEVYNPQGMPNAEDDPIIMISLSSNHGLRKVISTVESPLDFMERVENEKQMLERFVAIIEEENPDILIGYNSDNFDFPYIRDRAAILDVPLTIGTDGSSLKFMKRGFANAALVKGRVHVDLYLIMRRYLQLDRYTLERVYLELFDEEKYDIPGDEIHQYWDDCGSKLEKLCNYSLDDAVAVTKIGEKMIPLTLELTRIVGQPFFDVARMATGQQVEWYLIRKAHEQGEVVPNKPSSSQYSNRRGKRAAGGYVKDPVKGLHENIVYFDFRSLYPSIIISKNVSPDTLVDECNPEDCHISPEGGYMFLKEPAGFVPSIIGNILNERVRLKTLMKESKDDEEKKILNVQQEALKRLANSMYGVYGYSRFRWYRLECADAITAWGRDYIKKTMVKAEKFGFKPVYADTDGFYAVYDENIT
;
A
#
# COMPACT_ATOMS: atom_id res chain seq x y z
N MET A 1 21.25 -27.88 5.47
CA MET A 1 20.93 -26.50 5.04
C MET A 1 20.59 -26.60 3.57
N GLU A 2 19.50 -25.98 3.18
CA GLU A 2 18.90 -26.03 1.85
C GLU A 2 18.65 -24.59 1.41
N ILE A 3 18.98 -24.25 0.17
CA ILE A 3 18.65 -22.95 -0.40
C ILE A 3 17.32 -23.12 -1.13
N LYS A 4 16.33 -22.31 -0.76
CA LYS A 4 15.03 -22.27 -1.44
C LYS A 4 14.81 -20.89 -2.04
N ARG A 5 14.02 -20.86 -3.11
CA ARG A 5 13.48 -19.63 -3.69
C ARG A 5 11.99 -19.56 -3.40
N MET A 6 11.51 -18.40 -3.00
CA MET A 6 10.09 -18.19 -2.72
C MET A 6 9.63 -16.80 -3.11
N VAL A 7 8.35 -16.66 -3.45
CA VAL A 7 7.69 -15.35 -3.52
C VAL A 7 7.28 -14.96 -2.11
N LEU A 8 7.77 -13.83 -1.58
CA LEU A 8 7.38 -13.34 -0.26
C LEU A 8 5.98 -12.73 -0.31
N LEU A 9 4.97 -13.42 0.21
CA LEU A 9 3.56 -13.02 0.11
C LEU A 9 3.11 -12.21 1.34
N ASP A 10 3.37 -12.74 2.53
CA ASP A 10 2.86 -12.15 3.77
C ASP A 10 3.89 -12.29 4.89
N ILE A 11 3.74 -11.49 5.94
CA ILE A 11 4.62 -11.49 7.10
C ILE A 11 3.86 -11.16 8.37
N ASP A 12 4.10 -11.96 9.40
CA ASP A 12 3.69 -11.62 10.75
C ASP A 12 4.75 -12.07 11.78
N TYR A 13 4.37 -12.07 13.06
CA TYR A 13 5.16 -12.70 14.10
C TYR A 13 4.25 -13.42 15.10
N ILE A 14 4.81 -14.43 15.76
CA ILE A 14 4.18 -15.14 16.88
C ILE A 14 5.11 -15.16 18.08
N THR A 15 4.56 -15.44 19.26
CA THR A 15 5.34 -15.62 20.49
C THR A 15 5.55 -17.11 20.74
N ARG A 16 6.81 -17.52 20.96
CA ARG A 16 7.18 -18.89 21.35
C ARG A 16 8.26 -18.86 22.44
N GLY A 17 7.98 -19.44 23.60
CA GLY A 17 8.92 -19.49 24.73
C GLY A 17 9.49 -18.10 25.08
N ASP A 18 8.60 -17.11 25.23
CA ASP A 18 8.89 -15.70 25.52
C ASP A 18 9.67 -14.91 24.45
N LYS A 19 9.92 -15.52 23.28
CA LYS A 19 10.58 -14.86 22.15
C LYS A 19 9.60 -14.60 21.01
N ALA A 20 9.83 -13.50 20.30
CA ALA A 20 9.13 -13.26 19.05
C ALA A 20 9.81 -14.03 17.92
N VAL A 21 9.00 -14.69 17.10
CA VAL A 21 9.44 -15.42 15.92
C VAL A 21 8.74 -14.79 14.73
N VAL A 22 9.52 -14.22 13.81
CA VAL A 22 8.99 -13.68 12.56
C VAL A 22 8.60 -14.84 11.65
N ARG A 23 7.44 -14.75 11.01
CA ARG A 23 6.99 -15.73 10.02
C ARG A 23 6.88 -15.06 8.67
N LEU A 24 7.60 -15.59 7.70
CA LEU A 24 7.54 -15.17 6.30
C LEU A 24 6.73 -16.20 5.54
N PHE A 25 5.57 -15.80 5.06
CA PHE A 25 4.72 -16.65 4.25
C PHE A 25 5.05 -16.42 2.78
N GLY A 26 5.03 -17.50 2.01
CA GLY A 26 5.12 -17.38 0.59
C GLY A 26 4.84 -18.66 -0.14
N ARG A 27 5.22 -18.66 -1.42
CA ARG A 27 5.11 -19.81 -2.30
C ARG A 27 6.48 -20.17 -2.84
N GLU A 28 6.86 -21.43 -2.69
CA GLU A 28 8.12 -21.93 -3.22
C GLU A 28 8.14 -21.89 -4.75
N LYS A 29 9.27 -21.47 -5.32
CA LYS A 29 9.51 -21.51 -6.77
C LYS A 29 10.24 -22.82 -7.09
N SER A 30 9.48 -23.85 -7.44
CA SER A 30 9.96 -25.13 -7.98
C SER A 30 9.41 -25.36 -9.38
N ASP A 31 10.02 -26.27 -10.16
CA ASP A 31 9.55 -26.67 -11.50
C ASP A 31 8.17 -27.38 -11.40
N GLY A 32 7.08 -26.64 -11.22
CA GLY A 32 5.71 -27.13 -11.01
C GLY A 32 4.80 -26.11 -10.29
N GLU A 33 3.67 -26.58 -9.74
CA GLU A 33 2.84 -25.77 -8.83
C GLU A 33 3.54 -25.60 -7.49
N GLY A 34 4.05 -24.41 -7.21
CA GLY A 34 4.76 -24.11 -5.97
C GLY A 34 3.90 -24.34 -4.73
N ASN A 35 4.39 -25.13 -3.77
CA ASN A 35 3.74 -25.32 -2.48
C ASN A 35 3.89 -24.08 -1.59
N SER A 36 2.96 -23.91 -0.66
CA SER A 36 3.06 -22.87 0.37
C SER A 36 4.26 -23.17 1.29
N ILE A 37 4.97 -22.11 1.68
CA ILE A 37 6.13 -22.18 2.56
C ILE A 37 6.03 -21.11 3.65
N ILE A 38 6.37 -21.48 4.87
CA ILE A 38 6.51 -20.57 6.01
C ILE A 38 7.94 -20.67 6.52
N VAL A 39 8.68 -19.55 6.46
CA VAL A 39 10.03 -19.45 7.01
C VAL A 39 9.98 -18.73 8.36
N LEU A 40 10.52 -19.38 9.39
CA LEU A 40 10.60 -18.88 10.76
C LEU A 40 11.97 -18.26 11.02
N ASP A 41 12.01 -16.99 11.43
CA ASP A 41 13.23 -16.33 11.93
C ASP A 41 13.11 -16.02 13.43
N TYR A 42 14.02 -16.60 14.21
CA TYR A 42 14.14 -16.46 15.66
C TYR A 42 15.18 -15.40 16.09
N GLY A 43 15.98 -14.90 15.14
CA GLY A 43 17.15 -14.06 15.40
C GLY A 43 16.85 -12.57 15.46
N PHE A 44 15.70 -12.13 14.92
CA PHE A 44 15.38 -10.70 14.89
C PHE A 44 14.82 -10.20 16.22
N LYS A 45 15.34 -9.07 16.71
CA LYS A 45 14.93 -8.44 17.96
C LYS A 45 14.41 -7.01 17.73
N PRO A 46 13.37 -6.59 18.47
CA PRO A 46 12.87 -5.22 18.39
C PRO A 46 13.86 -4.24 19.03
N TYR A 47 13.93 -3.03 18.50
CA TYR A 47 14.74 -1.96 19.07
C TYR A 47 14.10 -0.58 18.86
N ILE A 48 14.57 0.40 19.61
CA ILE A 48 14.30 1.83 19.42
C ILE A 48 15.61 2.61 19.49
N TYR A 49 15.60 3.88 19.10
CA TYR A 49 16.72 4.79 19.32
C TYR A 49 16.39 5.78 20.44
N VAL A 50 17.39 6.11 21.23
CA VAL A 50 17.32 7.08 22.32
C VAL A 50 18.27 8.24 21.99
N ASP A 51 17.73 9.45 21.98
CA ASP A 51 18.46 10.71 21.89
C ASP A 51 18.82 11.16 23.31
N PRO A 52 20.10 11.12 23.72
CA PRO A 52 20.50 11.49 25.07
C PRO A 52 20.85 12.99 25.22
N HIS A 53 20.65 13.53 26.41
CA HIS A 53 21.28 14.80 26.84
C HIS A 53 22.79 14.63 27.07
N ASN A 54 23.17 13.54 27.73
CA ASN A 54 24.54 13.09 27.91
C ASN A 54 24.60 11.57 27.67
N LEU A 55 25.47 11.13 26.76
CA LEU A 55 25.49 9.75 26.29
C LEU A 55 25.86 8.75 27.41
N GLU A 56 26.90 9.05 28.19
CA GLU A 56 27.40 8.14 29.24
C GLU A 56 26.38 8.03 30.38
N GLN A 57 25.87 9.15 30.90
CA GLN A 57 24.88 9.14 31.97
C GLN A 57 23.55 8.51 31.53
N CYS A 58 23.15 8.71 30.27
CA CYS A 58 21.96 8.05 29.74
C CYS A 58 22.14 6.55 29.64
N HIS A 59 23.33 6.06 29.27
CA HIS A 59 23.63 4.64 29.25
C HIS A 59 23.50 4.02 30.65
N GLU A 60 24.09 4.66 31.67
CA GLU A 60 23.99 4.19 33.07
C GLU A 60 22.53 4.08 33.54
N GLN A 61 21.68 5.05 33.20
CA GLN A 61 20.25 5.00 33.56
C GLN A 61 19.47 3.90 32.83
N LEU A 62 19.91 3.50 31.64
CA LEU A 62 19.29 2.43 30.87
C LEU A 62 19.73 1.04 31.36
N ASP A 63 20.94 0.90 31.91
CA ASP A 63 21.45 -0.36 32.46
C ASP A 63 20.61 -0.90 33.62
N ASP A 64 19.86 -0.03 34.32
CA ASP A 64 18.93 -0.41 35.38
C ASP A 64 17.61 -1.04 34.86
N LEU A 65 17.39 -1.07 33.55
CA LEU A 65 16.19 -1.62 32.91
C LEU A 65 16.43 -3.01 32.33
N ASP A 66 15.37 -3.81 32.24
CA ASP A 66 15.39 -5.16 31.64
C ASP A 66 15.48 -5.07 30.10
N LEU A 67 16.67 -4.77 29.61
CA LEU A 67 17.01 -4.56 28.20
C LEU A 67 18.00 -5.64 27.74
N VAL A 68 17.90 -6.03 26.47
CA VAL A 68 18.77 -7.07 25.91
C VAL A 68 20.15 -6.52 25.59
N GLN A 69 20.21 -5.32 25.02
CA GLN A 69 21.44 -4.71 24.54
C GLN A 69 21.26 -3.22 24.36
N ILE A 70 22.30 -2.46 24.70
CA ILE A 70 22.40 -1.01 24.45
C ILE A 70 23.67 -0.78 23.61
N GLU A 71 23.52 -0.13 22.47
CA GLU A 71 24.61 0.10 21.52
C GLU A 71 24.74 1.59 21.21
N LYS A 72 25.95 2.14 21.23
CA LYS A 72 26.19 3.49 20.68
C LYS A 72 26.20 3.43 19.16
N VAL A 73 25.40 4.30 18.52
CA VAL A 73 25.33 4.41 17.06
C VAL A 73 25.41 5.88 16.63
N GLU A 74 25.98 6.13 15.46
CA GLU A 74 25.97 7.46 14.83
C GLU A 74 24.98 7.45 13.66
N MET A 75 24.08 8.42 13.64
CA MET A 75 23.04 8.56 12.62
C MET A 75 22.85 10.03 12.25
N LYS A 76 22.24 10.28 11.08
CA LYS A 76 21.79 11.61 10.72
C LYS A 76 20.42 11.89 11.37
N ASP A 77 20.21 13.10 11.88
CA ASP A 77 18.91 13.62 12.29
C ASP A 77 18.68 14.95 11.58
N LEU A 78 17.83 14.93 10.55
CA LEU A 78 17.60 16.07 9.65
C LEU A 78 18.93 16.58 9.08
N GLY A 79 19.67 15.67 8.45
CA GLY A 79 20.95 15.94 7.81
C GLY A 79 22.16 16.12 8.75
N LYS A 80 21.96 16.23 10.07
CA LYS A 80 23.05 16.45 11.04
C LYS A 80 23.49 15.14 11.68
N CYS A 81 24.78 14.82 11.62
CA CYS A 81 25.33 13.65 12.32
C CYS A 81 25.21 13.82 13.84
N LYS A 82 24.71 12.78 14.50
CA LYS A 82 24.46 12.76 15.93
C LYS A 82 24.59 11.35 16.48
N GLU A 83 25.02 11.26 17.74
CA GLU A 83 25.12 10.00 18.47
C GLU A 83 23.78 9.66 19.15
N PHE A 84 23.37 8.40 19.02
CA PHE A 84 22.18 7.82 19.65
C PHE A 84 22.57 6.55 20.41
N LEU A 85 21.71 6.14 21.34
CA LEU A 85 21.76 4.80 21.94
C LEU A 85 20.66 3.94 21.29
N LYS A 86 21.05 2.86 20.62
CA LYS A 86 20.14 1.84 20.11
C LYS A 86 19.85 0.84 21.23
N VAL A 87 18.59 0.78 21.63
CA VAL A 87 18.12 -0.05 22.74
C VAL A 87 17.32 -1.22 22.19
N THR A 88 17.82 -2.44 22.43
CA THR A 88 17.22 -3.70 21.97
C THR A 88 16.41 -4.34 23.10
N PHE A 89 15.20 -4.80 22.78
CA PHE A 89 14.29 -5.46 23.72
C PHE A 89 14.20 -6.96 23.44
N ASN A 90 13.67 -7.71 24.42
CA ASN A 90 13.49 -9.15 24.26
C ASN A 90 12.27 -9.48 23.37
N HIS A 91 11.13 -8.82 23.63
CA HIS A 91 9.89 -9.06 22.89
C HIS A 91 9.26 -7.74 22.37
N PRO A 92 8.59 -7.73 21.19
CA PRO A 92 7.96 -6.53 20.65
C PRO A 92 6.92 -5.89 21.58
N GLN A 93 6.28 -6.69 22.43
CA GLN A 93 5.34 -6.21 23.44
C GLN A 93 6.02 -5.47 24.60
N ASP A 94 7.33 -5.58 24.76
CA ASP A 94 8.07 -4.89 25.82
C ASP A 94 8.38 -3.44 25.43
N VAL A 95 8.46 -3.15 24.12
CA VAL A 95 8.63 -1.79 23.60
C VAL A 95 7.56 -0.84 24.17
N PRO A 96 6.24 -1.07 24.02
CA PRO A 96 5.25 -0.17 24.60
C PRO A 96 5.25 -0.15 26.14
N LYS A 97 5.67 -1.23 26.82
CA LYS A 97 5.72 -1.29 28.29
C LYS A 97 6.87 -0.47 28.88
N LEU A 98 8.03 -0.48 28.20
CA LEU A 98 9.26 0.13 28.70
C LEU A 98 9.55 1.49 28.09
N ARG A 99 9.06 1.80 26.88
CA ARG A 99 9.36 3.07 26.21
C ARG A 99 8.95 4.30 27.01
N ASP A 100 7.86 4.24 27.77
CA ASP A 100 7.40 5.38 28.57
C ASP A 100 8.33 5.58 29.78
N LYS A 101 8.77 4.49 30.44
CA LYS A 101 9.80 4.56 31.49
C LYS A 101 11.11 5.13 30.95
N ILE A 102 11.55 4.69 29.77
CA ILE A 102 12.76 5.20 29.11
C ILE A 102 12.59 6.70 28.80
N ARG A 103 11.44 7.11 28.27
CA ARG A 103 11.15 8.51 27.94
C ARG A 103 11.20 9.42 29.18
N ASP A 104 10.80 8.90 30.35
CA ASP A 104 10.76 9.66 31.60
C ASP A 104 12.12 9.75 32.32
N LEU A 105 13.17 9.08 31.81
CA LEU A 105 14.53 9.19 32.35
C LEU A 105 15.09 10.60 32.12
N SER A 106 15.76 11.16 33.13
CA SER A 106 16.23 12.55 33.11
C SER A 106 17.26 12.84 32.01
N GLN A 107 18.03 11.82 31.60
CA GLN A 107 19.04 11.97 30.55
C GLN A 107 18.51 11.67 29.14
N VAL A 108 17.24 11.28 29.00
CA VAL A 108 16.61 11.03 27.71
C VAL A 108 15.93 12.30 27.21
N LYS A 109 16.43 12.84 26.10
CA LYS A 109 15.82 13.99 25.43
C LYS A 109 14.60 13.56 24.62
N GLU A 110 14.74 12.49 23.84
CA GLU A 110 13.67 11.95 23.00
C GLU A 110 13.93 10.46 22.71
N ILE A 111 12.87 9.70 22.45
CA ILE A 111 12.96 8.36 21.87
C ILE A 111 12.46 8.37 20.44
N ARG A 112 13.10 7.63 19.53
CA ARG A 112 12.80 7.60 18.09
C ARG A 112 12.48 6.19 17.64
N GLU A 113 11.70 6.09 16.57
CA GLU A 113 11.31 4.81 15.92
C GLU A 113 10.53 3.82 16.80
N HIS A 114 10.05 4.26 17.97
CA HIS A 114 9.29 3.43 18.91
C HIS A 114 7.87 3.03 18.44
N ASP A 115 7.45 3.50 17.27
CA ASP A 115 6.14 3.29 16.68
C ASP A 115 6.20 2.54 15.33
N ILE A 116 7.37 2.03 14.95
CA ILE A 116 7.52 1.15 13.79
C ILE A 116 7.11 -0.29 14.21
N PRO A 117 6.06 -0.88 13.61
CA PRO A 117 5.66 -2.26 13.91
C PRO A 117 6.78 -3.26 13.62
N PHE A 118 6.90 -4.28 14.45
CA PHE A 118 8.01 -5.25 14.42
C PHE A 118 8.21 -5.93 13.06
N TYR A 119 7.13 -6.41 12.43
CA TYR A 119 7.20 -7.04 11.10
C TYR A 119 7.61 -6.05 10.00
N ARG A 120 7.26 -4.76 10.12
CA ARG A 120 7.70 -3.73 9.15
C ARG A 120 9.16 -3.38 9.36
N ARG A 121 9.61 -3.29 10.62
CA ARG A 121 11.02 -3.11 10.96
C ARG A 121 11.85 -4.26 10.37
N TYR A 122 11.38 -5.50 10.51
CA TYR A 122 12.03 -6.67 9.89
C TYR A 122 12.26 -6.51 8.38
N LEU A 123 11.21 -6.14 7.62
CA LEU A 123 11.33 -5.93 6.17
C LEU A 123 12.35 -4.83 5.84
N ILE A 124 12.36 -3.74 6.61
CA ILE A 124 13.26 -2.61 6.39
C ILE A 124 14.73 -3.02 6.67
N ASP A 125 15.02 -3.65 7.82
CA ASP A 125 16.41 -4.04 8.19
C ASP A 125 16.98 -5.09 7.27
N LYS A 126 16.15 -6.06 6.85
CA LYS A 126 16.58 -7.15 5.98
C LYS A 126 16.56 -6.76 4.50
N GLY A 127 16.11 -5.55 4.16
CA GLY A 127 16.01 -5.10 2.77
C GLY A 127 15.06 -5.96 1.93
N LEU A 128 13.97 -6.44 2.52
CA LEU A 128 13.01 -7.34 1.86
C LEU A 128 11.82 -6.59 1.32
N PHE A 129 11.40 -6.99 0.12
CA PHE A 129 10.26 -6.39 -0.57
C PHE A 129 9.15 -7.44 -0.69
N PRO A 130 7.97 -7.21 -0.09
CA PRO A 130 6.82 -8.07 -0.32
C PRO A 130 6.46 -8.11 -1.80
N MET A 131 5.87 -9.23 -2.24
CA MET A 131 5.53 -9.53 -3.65
C MET A 131 6.75 -9.65 -4.57
N ALA A 132 7.94 -9.91 -4.01
CA ALA A 132 9.15 -10.17 -4.78
C ALA A 132 9.70 -11.56 -4.47
N GLU A 133 10.53 -12.07 -5.37
CA GLU A 133 11.26 -13.32 -5.16
C GLU A 133 12.44 -13.10 -4.21
N VAL A 134 12.56 -13.99 -3.22
CA VAL A 134 13.65 -14.02 -2.26
C VAL A 134 14.31 -15.38 -2.27
N GLU A 135 15.62 -15.38 -2.06
CA GLU A 135 16.40 -16.58 -1.81
C GLU A 135 16.63 -16.71 -0.30
N VAL A 136 16.36 -17.90 0.24
CA VAL A 136 16.39 -18.18 1.68
C VAL A 136 17.22 -19.43 1.99
N GLU A 137 18.17 -19.28 2.91
CA GLU A 137 18.94 -20.40 3.46
C GLU A 137 18.22 -21.01 4.66
N VAL A 138 17.66 -22.19 4.48
CA VAL A 138 16.76 -22.82 5.47
C VAL A 138 17.20 -24.22 5.90
N LYS A 139 16.62 -24.67 7.00
CA LYS A 139 16.62 -26.06 7.45
C LYS A 139 15.20 -26.46 7.81
N LYS A 140 14.88 -27.76 7.77
CA LYS A 140 13.57 -28.26 8.22
C LYS A 140 13.33 -27.84 9.67
N ALA A 141 12.14 -27.30 9.93
CA ALA A 141 11.70 -27.03 11.28
C ALA A 141 11.56 -28.34 12.07
N SER A 142 11.84 -28.32 13.37
CA SER A 142 11.62 -29.50 14.21
C SER A 142 10.11 -29.81 14.33
N PRO A 143 9.71 -31.10 14.49
CA PRO A 143 8.29 -31.46 14.61
C PRO A 143 7.56 -30.77 15.77
N GLU A 144 8.27 -30.50 16.86
CA GLU A 144 7.78 -29.76 18.04
C GLU A 144 7.44 -28.29 17.72
N ILE A 145 8.00 -27.76 16.63
CA ILE A 145 7.84 -26.40 16.12
C ILE A 145 6.73 -26.33 15.05
N CYS A 146 6.37 -27.45 14.41
CA CYS A 146 5.26 -27.53 13.47
C CYS A 146 3.93 -27.67 14.22
N SER A 147 3.21 -26.57 14.39
CA SER A 147 1.84 -26.58 14.90
C SER A 147 0.79 -26.60 13.78
N ILE A 148 1.22 -26.82 12.54
CA ILE A 148 0.35 -26.84 11.36
C ILE A 148 -0.07 -28.31 11.15
N PRO A 149 -1.38 -28.58 11.05
CA PRO A 149 -1.89 -29.91 10.70
C PRO A 149 -1.23 -30.49 9.43
N GLU A 150 -0.94 -31.79 9.41
CA GLU A 150 -0.22 -32.46 8.31
C GLU A 150 -0.99 -32.49 6.99
N ASP A 151 -2.31 -32.36 7.05
CA ASP A 151 -3.23 -32.23 5.90
C ASP A 151 -3.06 -30.90 5.17
N ILE A 152 -2.53 -29.87 5.82
CA ILE A 152 -2.25 -28.58 5.20
C ILE A 152 -0.92 -28.69 4.46
N GLY A 153 -0.96 -28.57 3.13
CA GLY A 153 0.19 -28.69 2.21
C GLY A 153 1.29 -27.63 2.33
N THR A 154 1.45 -27.00 3.50
CA THR A 154 2.42 -25.93 3.77
C THR A 154 3.70 -26.46 4.40
N SER A 155 4.84 -26.19 3.77
CA SER A 155 6.16 -26.52 4.32
C SER A 155 6.60 -25.48 5.36
N VAL A 156 7.00 -25.93 6.55
CA VAL A 156 7.55 -25.04 7.60
C VAL A 156 9.06 -25.23 7.70
N MET A 157 9.78 -24.13 7.59
CA MET A 157 11.22 -24.08 7.54
C MET A 157 11.76 -23.08 8.57
N GLU A 158 12.94 -23.34 9.11
CA GLU A 158 13.66 -22.41 9.97
C GLU A 158 14.76 -21.72 9.17
N LEU A 159 14.86 -20.40 9.31
CA LEU A 159 15.97 -19.64 8.75
C LEU A 159 17.28 -20.08 9.42
N SER A 160 18.23 -20.53 8.61
CA SER A 160 19.54 -21.00 9.07
C SER A 160 20.70 -20.10 8.66
N GLY A 161 20.46 -19.19 7.71
CA GLY A 161 21.46 -18.26 7.20
C GLY A 161 20.84 -16.97 6.69
N GLN A 162 21.20 -16.56 5.47
CA GLN A 162 20.72 -15.28 4.92
C GLN A 162 19.39 -15.41 4.18
N ILE A 163 18.67 -14.30 4.13
CA ILE A 163 17.54 -14.05 3.25
C ILE A 163 17.85 -12.80 2.44
N GLN A 164 17.71 -12.87 1.12
CA GLN A 164 18.03 -11.76 0.23
C GLN A 164 17.07 -11.69 -0.96
N PRO A 165 16.80 -10.49 -1.50
CA PRO A 165 16.09 -10.35 -2.76
C PRO A 165 16.81 -11.09 -3.89
N PHE A 166 16.06 -11.86 -4.68
CA PHE A 166 16.61 -12.65 -5.80
C PHE A 166 16.35 -11.98 -7.15
N SER A 167 15.09 -11.64 -7.43
CA SER A 167 14.69 -11.00 -8.69
C SER A 167 13.80 -9.78 -8.45
N SER A 168 13.89 -8.82 -9.37
CA SER A 168 13.00 -7.67 -9.49
C SER A 168 11.89 -7.87 -10.53
N ASP A 169 11.73 -9.05 -11.10
CA ASP A 169 10.64 -9.32 -12.02
C ASP A 169 9.33 -9.51 -11.25
N PHE A 170 8.20 -9.30 -11.94
CA PHE A 170 6.91 -9.64 -11.36
C PHE A 170 6.78 -11.15 -11.26
N PRO A 171 6.58 -11.71 -10.06
CA PRO A 171 6.27 -13.12 -9.97
C PRO A 171 4.91 -13.37 -10.63
N ASP A 172 4.78 -14.50 -11.31
CA ASP A 172 3.46 -15.04 -11.63
C ASP A 172 2.70 -15.33 -10.33
N LEU A 173 1.47 -14.81 -10.19
CA LEU A 173 0.68 -14.85 -8.96
C LEU A 173 -0.65 -15.56 -9.24
N LYS A 174 -0.99 -16.53 -8.39
CA LYS A 174 -2.31 -17.18 -8.41
C LYS A 174 -3.35 -16.27 -7.75
N ILE A 175 -4.30 -15.76 -8.52
CA ILE A 175 -5.37 -14.89 -8.06
C ILE A 175 -6.68 -15.65 -8.11
N LEU A 176 -7.44 -15.61 -7.01
CA LEU A 176 -8.79 -16.14 -6.92
C LEU A 176 -9.74 -15.01 -6.50
N SER A 177 -10.76 -14.75 -7.31
CA SER A 177 -11.85 -13.85 -7.01
C SER A 177 -13.01 -14.57 -6.35
N LEU A 178 -13.76 -13.83 -5.54
CA LEU A 178 -14.96 -14.26 -4.84
C LEU A 178 -16.05 -13.21 -5.01
N ASP A 179 -17.27 -13.71 -5.17
CA ASP A 179 -18.52 -12.98 -5.09
C ASP A 179 -19.62 -13.88 -4.46
N ILE A 180 -20.60 -13.31 -3.76
CA ILE A 180 -21.71 -14.07 -3.17
C ILE A 180 -23.07 -13.45 -3.50
N GLU A 181 -24.08 -14.32 -3.60
CA GLU A 181 -25.48 -13.92 -3.66
C GLU A 181 -26.24 -14.42 -2.43
N VAL A 182 -27.17 -13.60 -1.95
CA VAL A 182 -27.91 -13.82 -0.69
C VAL A 182 -29.41 -13.75 -0.93
N TYR A 183 -30.16 -14.64 -0.28
CA TYR A 183 -31.63 -14.63 -0.34
C TYR A 183 -32.22 -13.54 0.57
N ASN A 184 -32.58 -12.39 0.00
CA ASN A 184 -32.90 -11.16 0.74
C ASN A 184 -34.35 -10.64 0.53
N PRO A 185 -35.39 -11.40 0.90
CA PRO A 185 -36.79 -11.04 0.60
C PRO A 185 -37.31 -9.81 1.37
N GLN A 186 -36.68 -9.41 2.47
CA GLN A 186 -37.03 -8.18 3.21
C GLN A 186 -36.18 -6.96 2.81
N GLY A 187 -35.39 -7.06 1.73
CA GLY A 187 -34.60 -5.96 1.18
C GLY A 187 -33.11 -6.05 1.56
N MET A 188 -32.66 -5.26 2.55
CA MET A 188 -31.25 -5.25 2.93
C MET A 188 -30.88 -6.58 3.60
N PRO A 189 -29.89 -7.34 3.08
CA PRO A 189 -29.56 -8.66 3.60
C PRO A 189 -29.15 -8.66 5.08
N ASN A 190 -29.64 -9.62 5.86
CA ASN A 190 -29.26 -9.86 7.25
C ASN A 190 -28.73 -11.29 7.45
N ALA A 191 -27.46 -11.43 7.80
CA ALA A 191 -26.82 -12.74 7.96
C ALA A 191 -27.45 -13.62 9.05
N GLU A 192 -28.26 -13.10 9.97
CA GLU A 192 -29.00 -13.93 10.94
C GLU A 192 -30.10 -14.77 10.26
N ASP A 193 -30.81 -14.18 9.30
CA ASP A 193 -32.04 -14.74 8.72
C ASP A 193 -31.86 -15.19 7.28
N ASP A 194 -31.06 -14.47 6.51
CA ASP A 194 -30.96 -14.60 5.05
C ASP A 194 -29.76 -15.51 4.68
N PRO A 195 -30.00 -16.67 4.04
CA PRO A 195 -28.94 -17.59 3.65
C PRO A 195 -28.18 -17.12 2.41
N ILE A 196 -26.90 -17.52 2.31
CA ILE A 196 -26.15 -17.47 1.06
C ILE A 196 -26.73 -18.52 0.10
N ILE A 197 -27.04 -18.09 -1.12
CA ILE A 197 -27.64 -18.94 -2.16
C ILE A 197 -26.64 -19.29 -3.28
N MET A 198 -25.63 -18.45 -3.50
CA MET A 198 -24.54 -18.74 -4.45
C MET A 198 -23.22 -18.23 -3.90
N ILE A 199 -22.15 -19.02 -4.09
CA ILE A 199 -20.76 -18.58 -3.94
C ILE A 199 -20.07 -18.75 -5.29
N SER A 200 -19.62 -17.65 -5.85
CA SER A 200 -19.01 -17.59 -7.18
C SER A 200 -17.52 -17.33 -7.08
N LEU A 201 -16.75 -18.11 -7.83
CA LEU A 201 -15.29 -18.11 -7.83
C LEU A 201 -14.76 -18.06 -9.25
N SER A 202 -13.77 -17.19 -9.49
CA SER A 202 -13.06 -17.11 -10.76
C SER A 202 -11.56 -16.92 -10.52
N SER A 203 -10.70 -17.55 -11.33
CA SER A 203 -9.26 -17.42 -11.17
C SER A 203 -8.56 -16.98 -12.45
N ASN A 204 -7.39 -16.35 -12.31
CA ASN A 204 -6.55 -15.99 -13.47
C ASN A 204 -5.86 -17.20 -14.13
N HIS A 205 -6.14 -18.42 -13.63
CA HIS A 205 -5.60 -19.68 -14.12
C HIS A 205 -6.71 -20.67 -14.52
N GLY A 206 -7.93 -20.19 -14.70
CA GLY A 206 -8.98 -20.89 -15.45
C GLY A 206 -10.14 -21.44 -14.62
N LEU A 207 -10.14 -21.32 -13.29
CA LEU A 207 -11.31 -21.66 -12.50
C LEU A 207 -12.45 -20.69 -12.82
N ARG A 208 -13.64 -21.25 -13.07
CA ARG A 208 -14.91 -20.52 -13.18
C ARG A 208 -15.99 -21.44 -12.60
N LYS A 209 -16.48 -21.11 -11.41
CA LYS A 209 -17.37 -22.01 -10.67
C LYS A 209 -18.37 -21.24 -9.82
N VAL A 210 -19.59 -21.74 -9.77
CA VAL A 210 -20.65 -21.26 -8.86
C VAL A 210 -21.13 -22.44 -8.04
N ILE A 211 -21.02 -22.32 -6.71
CA ILE A 211 -21.50 -23.35 -5.78
C ILE A 211 -22.90 -22.93 -5.33
N SER A 212 -23.89 -23.81 -5.47
CA SER A 212 -25.27 -23.50 -5.10
C SER A 212 -26.07 -24.75 -4.73
N THR A 213 -27.25 -24.59 -4.13
CA THR A 213 -28.16 -25.71 -3.82
C THR A 213 -29.06 -26.09 -5.00
N VAL A 214 -29.17 -25.21 -6.01
CA VAL A 214 -30.00 -25.45 -7.19
C VAL A 214 -29.31 -26.35 -8.21
N GLU A 215 -30.12 -27.14 -8.90
CA GLU A 215 -29.69 -27.93 -10.05
C GLU A 215 -29.76 -27.06 -11.31
N SER A 216 -28.71 -27.10 -12.11
CA SER A 216 -28.60 -26.30 -13.34
C SER A 216 -27.82 -27.08 -14.41
N PRO A 217 -28.17 -26.95 -15.70
CA PRO A 217 -27.44 -27.59 -16.79
C PRO A 217 -26.14 -26.87 -17.15
N LEU A 218 -25.81 -25.75 -16.48
CA LEU A 218 -24.62 -24.95 -16.78
C LEU A 218 -23.36 -25.64 -16.22
N ASP A 219 -22.35 -25.85 -17.06
CA ASP A 219 -21.13 -26.62 -16.72
C ASP A 219 -20.33 -26.05 -15.53
N PHE A 220 -20.48 -24.76 -15.25
CA PHE A 220 -19.79 -24.08 -14.15
C PHE A 220 -20.52 -24.20 -12.80
N MET A 221 -21.73 -24.75 -12.77
CA MET A 221 -22.51 -24.91 -11.54
C MET A 221 -22.12 -26.18 -10.81
N GLU A 222 -21.78 -26.06 -9.53
CA GLU A 222 -21.56 -27.18 -8.63
C GLU A 222 -22.68 -27.25 -7.60
N ARG A 223 -23.48 -28.31 -7.66
CA ARG A 223 -24.61 -28.49 -6.74
C ARG A 223 -24.15 -29.10 -5.42
N VAL A 224 -24.58 -28.49 -4.32
CA VAL A 224 -24.47 -29.01 -2.94
C VAL A 224 -25.84 -29.17 -2.30
N GLU A 225 -25.95 -29.86 -1.16
CA GLU A 225 -27.27 -30.13 -0.56
C GLU A 225 -27.84 -28.95 0.23
N ASN A 226 -26.97 -28.12 0.82
CA ASN A 226 -27.36 -27.02 1.71
C ASN A 226 -26.25 -25.97 1.83
N GLU A 227 -26.55 -24.84 2.46
CA GLU A 227 -25.61 -23.73 2.68
C GLU A 227 -24.36 -24.15 3.47
N LYS A 228 -24.49 -25.08 4.43
CA LYS A 228 -23.34 -25.59 5.19
C LYS A 228 -22.32 -26.24 4.26
N GLN A 229 -22.77 -27.13 3.39
CA GLN A 229 -21.91 -27.77 2.38
C GLN A 229 -21.38 -26.77 1.36
N MET A 230 -22.11 -25.68 1.06
CA MET A 230 -21.63 -24.61 0.20
C MET A 230 -20.40 -23.92 0.79
N LEU A 231 -20.44 -23.60 2.09
CA LEU A 231 -19.33 -22.99 2.82
C LEU A 231 -18.15 -23.97 3.00
N GLU A 232 -18.43 -25.25 3.31
CA GLU A 232 -17.40 -26.30 3.37
C GLU A 232 -16.70 -26.46 2.01
N ARG A 233 -17.47 -26.45 0.92
CA ARG A 233 -16.91 -26.54 -0.44
C ARG A 233 -16.11 -25.30 -0.82
N PHE A 234 -16.55 -24.11 -0.42
CA PHE A 234 -15.79 -22.87 -0.59
C PHE A 234 -14.41 -22.94 0.09
N VAL A 235 -14.34 -23.44 1.33
CA VAL A 235 -13.07 -23.65 2.03
C VAL A 235 -12.18 -24.65 1.27
N ALA A 236 -12.76 -25.78 0.84
CA ALA A 236 -12.05 -26.80 0.08
C ALA A 236 -11.48 -26.27 -1.26
N ILE A 237 -12.23 -25.44 -2.00
CA ILE A 237 -11.74 -24.86 -3.27
C ILE A 237 -10.58 -23.90 -3.02
N ILE A 238 -10.60 -23.10 -1.95
CA ILE A 238 -9.45 -22.23 -1.63
C ILE A 238 -8.19 -23.06 -1.34
N GLU A 239 -8.34 -24.21 -0.70
CA GLU A 239 -7.23 -25.13 -0.46
C GLU A 239 -6.73 -25.77 -1.77
N GLU A 240 -7.65 -26.28 -2.61
CA GLU A 240 -7.37 -26.89 -3.91
C GLU A 240 -6.64 -25.93 -4.87
N GLU A 241 -7.15 -24.70 -5.03
CA GLU A 241 -6.56 -23.71 -5.95
C GLU A 241 -5.27 -23.09 -5.39
N ASN A 242 -5.12 -23.11 -4.07
CA ASN A 242 -4.02 -22.51 -3.32
C ASN A 242 -3.63 -21.10 -3.80
N PRO A 243 -4.54 -20.10 -3.79
CA PRO A 243 -4.26 -18.78 -4.34
C PRO A 243 -3.28 -17.98 -3.48
N ASP A 244 -2.39 -17.22 -4.14
CA ASP A 244 -1.51 -16.24 -3.51
C ASP A 244 -2.31 -15.01 -3.04
N ILE A 245 -3.31 -14.61 -3.83
CA ILE A 245 -4.14 -13.42 -3.62
C ILE A 245 -5.62 -13.80 -3.70
N LEU A 246 -6.39 -13.36 -2.70
CA LEU A 246 -7.85 -13.40 -2.69
C LEU A 246 -8.38 -12.01 -3.01
N ILE A 247 -9.25 -11.89 -4.01
CA ILE A 247 -9.85 -10.61 -4.41
C ILE A 247 -11.37 -10.66 -4.36
N GLY A 248 -11.98 -9.50 -4.14
CA GLY A 248 -13.43 -9.30 -4.18
C GLY A 248 -13.72 -7.82 -4.38
N TYR A 249 -14.98 -7.46 -4.58
CA TYR A 249 -15.40 -6.07 -4.73
C TYR A 249 -16.33 -5.66 -3.60
N ASN A 250 -15.84 -4.79 -2.69
CA ASN A 250 -16.48 -4.48 -1.41
C ASN A 250 -16.48 -5.66 -0.40
N SER A 251 -15.60 -6.62 -0.62
CA SER A 251 -15.45 -7.83 0.21
C SER A 251 -14.96 -7.59 1.64
N ASP A 252 -14.33 -6.45 1.93
CA ASP A 252 -14.01 -6.09 3.33
C ASP A 252 -15.27 -5.77 4.15
N ASN A 253 -16.33 -5.28 3.50
CA ASN A 253 -17.54 -4.78 4.18
C ASN A 253 -18.77 -5.67 3.99
N PHE A 254 -18.82 -6.48 2.93
CA PHE A 254 -19.96 -7.35 2.64
C PHE A 254 -19.58 -8.84 2.65
N ASP A 255 -18.90 -9.34 1.61
CA ASP A 255 -18.74 -10.79 1.38
C ASP A 255 -18.11 -11.53 2.57
N PHE A 256 -16.91 -11.16 2.99
CA PHE A 256 -16.22 -11.87 4.08
C PHE A 256 -16.94 -11.72 5.42
N PRO A 257 -17.43 -10.52 5.83
CA PRO A 257 -18.27 -10.42 7.02
C PRO A 257 -19.51 -11.31 6.97
N TYR A 258 -20.20 -11.37 5.84
CA TYR A 258 -21.40 -12.17 5.66
C TYR A 258 -21.10 -13.68 5.75
N ILE A 259 -20.07 -14.13 5.02
CA ILE A 259 -19.57 -15.51 5.07
C ILE A 259 -19.16 -15.90 6.49
N ARG A 260 -18.46 -15.01 7.23
CA ARG A 260 -18.08 -15.27 8.63
C ARG A 260 -19.31 -15.52 9.50
N ASP A 261 -20.32 -14.66 9.40
CA ASP A 261 -21.49 -14.71 10.27
C ASP A 261 -22.36 -15.93 9.95
N ARG A 262 -22.57 -16.24 8.66
CA ARG A 262 -23.26 -17.48 8.23
C ARG A 262 -22.51 -18.74 8.63
N ALA A 263 -21.18 -18.76 8.45
CA ALA A 263 -20.36 -19.90 8.86
C ALA A 263 -20.41 -20.12 10.37
N ALA A 264 -20.46 -19.06 11.18
CA ALA A 264 -20.64 -19.18 12.63
C ALA A 264 -22.00 -19.77 13.02
N ILE A 265 -23.07 -19.40 12.33
CA ILE A 265 -24.43 -19.95 12.56
C ILE A 265 -24.49 -21.45 12.19
N LEU A 266 -23.79 -21.85 11.12
CA LEU A 266 -23.81 -23.21 10.57
C LEU A 266 -22.72 -24.13 11.12
N ASP A 267 -21.89 -23.63 12.04
CA ASP A 267 -20.75 -24.33 12.64
C ASP A 267 -19.76 -24.86 11.58
N VAL A 268 -19.37 -23.97 10.66
CA VAL A 268 -18.37 -24.23 9.61
C VAL A 268 -17.08 -23.45 9.93
N PRO A 269 -15.95 -24.14 10.18
CA PRO A 269 -14.68 -23.46 10.40
C PRO A 269 -14.10 -22.95 9.07
N LEU A 270 -13.91 -21.63 8.96
CA LEU A 270 -13.32 -20.99 7.76
C LEU A 270 -11.78 -21.05 7.78
N THR A 271 -11.20 -22.24 7.85
CA THR A 271 -9.73 -22.50 7.92
C THR A 271 -9.03 -22.32 6.57
N ILE A 272 -9.03 -21.09 6.07
CA ILE A 272 -8.51 -20.73 4.74
C ILE A 272 -7.08 -20.18 4.73
N GLY A 273 -6.46 -20.01 5.90
CA GLY A 273 -5.06 -19.58 6.04
C GLY A 273 -4.07 -20.71 5.76
N THR A 274 -2.91 -20.39 5.18
CA THR A 274 -1.88 -21.41 4.86
C THR A 274 -1.19 -21.97 6.11
N ASP A 275 -1.37 -21.36 7.28
CA ASP A 275 -0.98 -21.91 8.58
C ASP A 275 -2.11 -22.67 9.30
N GLY A 276 -3.23 -22.95 8.63
CA GLY A 276 -4.43 -23.56 9.21
C GLY A 276 -5.27 -22.63 10.06
N SER A 277 -4.93 -21.34 10.13
CA SER A 277 -5.76 -20.38 10.84
C SER A 277 -7.04 -20.05 10.09
N SER A 278 -8.11 -19.82 10.84
CA SER A 278 -9.37 -19.35 10.28
C SER A 278 -9.28 -17.89 9.83
N LEU A 279 -10.21 -17.49 8.95
CA LEU A 279 -10.44 -16.09 8.57
C LEU A 279 -10.52 -15.18 9.82
N LYS A 280 -9.76 -14.09 9.80
CA LYS A 280 -9.77 -13.07 10.86
C LYS A 280 -10.15 -11.71 10.29
N PHE A 281 -10.47 -10.79 11.18
CA PHE A 281 -10.70 -9.39 10.83
C PHE A 281 -9.77 -8.48 11.60
N MET A 282 -9.20 -7.50 10.89
CA MET A 282 -8.41 -6.44 11.48
C MET A 282 -9.18 -5.13 11.40
N LYS A 283 -9.38 -4.48 12.54
CA LYS A 283 -9.98 -3.14 12.57
C LYS A 283 -8.97 -2.09 12.11
N ARG A 284 -9.35 -1.27 11.13
CA ARG A 284 -8.54 -0.17 10.58
C ARG A 284 -9.32 1.14 10.67
N GLY A 285 -9.34 1.74 11.86
CA GLY A 285 -10.17 2.91 12.15
C GLY A 285 -11.65 2.53 12.19
N PHE A 286 -12.44 3.07 11.25
CA PHE A 286 -13.85 2.71 11.05
C PHE A 286 -14.06 1.58 10.04
N ALA A 287 -13.03 1.18 9.30
CA ALA A 287 -13.09 0.08 8.34
C ALA A 287 -12.69 -1.24 9.01
N ASN A 288 -13.23 -2.34 8.50
CA ASN A 288 -12.74 -3.69 8.76
C ASN A 288 -11.91 -4.17 7.57
N ALA A 289 -11.01 -5.11 7.81
CA ALA A 289 -10.24 -5.76 6.76
C ALA A 289 -10.20 -7.27 7.00
N ALA A 290 -10.62 -8.05 6.01
CA ALA A 290 -10.52 -9.51 6.07
C ALA A 290 -9.06 -9.93 5.98
N LEU A 291 -8.62 -10.81 6.87
CA LEU A 291 -7.23 -11.24 7.00
C LEU A 291 -7.18 -12.77 6.93
N VAL A 292 -6.46 -13.26 5.92
CA VAL A 292 -6.17 -14.68 5.71
C VAL A 292 -4.66 -14.85 5.80
N LYS A 293 -4.16 -15.61 6.77
CA LYS A 293 -2.71 -15.70 6.96
C LYS A 293 -2.04 -16.42 5.81
N GLY A 294 -1.03 -15.79 5.23
CA GLY A 294 -0.28 -16.32 4.09
C GLY A 294 -0.98 -16.26 2.74
N ARG A 295 -2.21 -15.71 2.66
CA ARG A 295 -2.88 -15.36 1.41
C ARG A 295 -3.25 -13.88 1.46
N VAL A 296 -2.83 -13.09 0.47
CA VAL A 296 -3.10 -11.65 0.53
C VAL A 296 -4.52 -11.36 0.08
N HIS A 297 -5.38 -10.92 1.01
CA HIS A 297 -6.69 -10.40 0.64
C HIS A 297 -6.64 -8.95 0.17
N VAL A 298 -7.26 -8.66 -0.97
CA VAL A 298 -7.35 -7.34 -1.59
C VAL A 298 -8.80 -7.03 -1.99
N ASP A 299 -9.40 -6.05 -1.33
CA ASP A 299 -10.66 -5.47 -1.77
C ASP A 299 -10.43 -4.45 -2.89
N LEU A 300 -10.90 -4.76 -4.11
CA LEU A 300 -10.72 -3.91 -5.28
C LEU A 300 -11.49 -2.59 -5.17
N TYR A 301 -12.58 -2.52 -4.40
CA TYR A 301 -13.36 -1.29 -4.23
C TYR A 301 -12.49 -0.13 -3.70
N LEU A 302 -11.63 -0.42 -2.72
CA LEU A 302 -10.72 0.57 -2.13
C LEU A 302 -9.64 1.04 -3.12
N ILE A 303 -9.19 0.15 -4.01
CA ILE A 303 -8.23 0.45 -5.06
C ILE A 303 -8.89 1.34 -6.13
N MET A 304 -10.11 1.01 -6.55
CA MET A 304 -10.84 1.76 -7.58
C MET A 304 -11.12 3.18 -7.12
N ARG A 305 -11.58 3.35 -5.87
CA ARG A 305 -11.81 4.67 -5.27
C ARG A 305 -10.56 5.53 -5.15
N ARG A 306 -9.38 4.93 -5.14
CA ARG A 306 -8.11 5.66 -5.09
C ARG A 306 -7.67 6.14 -6.47
N TYR A 307 -7.93 5.36 -7.51
CA TYR A 307 -7.32 5.57 -8.83
C TYR A 307 -8.28 6.09 -9.90
N LEU A 308 -9.58 5.87 -9.73
CA LEU A 308 -10.60 6.35 -10.65
C LEU A 308 -11.36 7.52 -10.00
N GLN A 309 -11.81 8.47 -10.81
CA GLN A 309 -12.69 9.57 -10.41
C GLN A 309 -14.07 9.32 -11.04
N LEU A 310 -14.98 8.74 -10.28
CA LEU A 310 -16.31 8.35 -10.74
C LEU A 310 -17.38 8.90 -9.82
N ASP A 311 -18.57 9.15 -10.36
CA ASP A 311 -19.73 9.57 -9.55
C ASP A 311 -20.23 8.45 -8.63
N ARG A 312 -20.11 7.21 -9.10
CA ARG A 312 -20.46 5.98 -8.38
C ARG A 312 -19.40 4.91 -8.64
N TYR A 313 -19.18 4.04 -7.67
CA TYR A 313 -18.17 2.98 -7.71
C TYR A 313 -18.83 1.61 -7.56
N THR A 314 -19.97 1.37 -8.23
CA THR A 314 -20.52 0.01 -8.35
C THR A 314 -19.64 -0.81 -9.30
N LEU A 315 -19.75 -2.14 -9.25
CA LEU A 315 -18.93 -3.03 -10.06
C LEU A 315 -19.13 -2.77 -11.55
N GLU A 316 -20.39 -2.58 -11.98
CA GLU A 316 -20.79 -2.32 -13.37
C GLU A 316 -20.20 -1.00 -13.87
N ARG A 317 -20.29 0.07 -13.07
CA ARG A 317 -19.79 1.40 -13.48
C ARG A 317 -18.26 1.39 -13.63
N VAL A 318 -17.56 0.69 -12.74
CA VAL A 318 -16.11 0.50 -12.83
C VAL A 318 -15.75 -0.37 -14.02
N TYR A 319 -16.48 -1.46 -14.24
CA TYR A 319 -16.24 -2.36 -15.37
C TYR A 319 -16.40 -1.60 -16.71
N LEU A 320 -17.46 -0.80 -16.84
CA LEU A 320 -17.67 0.08 -18.00
C LEU A 320 -16.52 1.08 -18.17
N GLU A 321 -16.06 1.74 -17.10
CA GLU A 321 -14.93 2.68 -17.19
C GLU A 321 -13.64 2.02 -17.68
N LEU A 322 -13.38 0.79 -17.21
CA LEU A 322 -12.13 0.10 -17.49
C LEU A 322 -12.14 -0.62 -18.83
N PHE A 323 -13.28 -1.13 -19.29
CA PHE A 323 -13.35 -2.01 -20.45
C PHE A 323 -14.21 -1.49 -21.60
N ASP A 324 -14.95 -0.39 -21.40
CA ASP A 324 -15.92 0.15 -22.36
C ASP A 324 -17.00 -0.89 -22.74
N GLU A 325 -17.33 -1.76 -21.78
CA GLU A 325 -18.29 -2.86 -21.90
C GLU A 325 -19.38 -2.70 -20.82
N GLU A 326 -20.65 -2.79 -21.22
CA GLU A 326 -21.76 -2.86 -20.28
C GLU A 326 -21.94 -4.27 -19.73
N LYS A 327 -22.12 -4.37 -18.42
CA LYS A 327 -22.44 -5.62 -17.73
C LYS A 327 -23.94 -5.70 -17.47
N TYR A 328 -24.52 -6.88 -17.63
CA TYR A 328 -25.90 -7.12 -17.19
C TYR A 328 -26.00 -6.97 -15.67
N ASP A 329 -27.00 -6.21 -15.21
CA ASP A 329 -27.24 -5.92 -13.80
C ASP A 329 -28.61 -6.44 -13.36
N ILE A 330 -28.64 -7.08 -12.20
CA ILE A 330 -29.87 -7.48 -11.50
C ILE A 330 -30.01 -6.56 -10.29
N PRO A 331 -31.12 -5.82 -10.13
CA PRO A 331 -31.34 -5.00 -8.95
C PRO A 331 -31.22 -5.86 -7.69
N GLY A 332 -30.40 -5.43 -6.73
CA GLY A 332 -30.10 -6.21 -5.53
C GLY A 332 -31.35 -6.57 -4.70
N ASP A 333 -32.41 -5.78 -4.75
CA ASP A 333 -33.69 -6.05 -4.09
C ASP A 333 -34.59 -7.05 -4.84
N GLU A 334 -34.22 -7.43 -6.06
CA GLU A 334 -34.93 -8.43 -6.87
C GLU A 334 -34.29 -9.82 -6.83
N ILE A 335 -33.10 -9.99 -6.24
CA ILE A 335 -32.35 -11.27 -6.25
C ILE A 335 -33.19 -12.44 -5.75
N HIS A 336 -33.89 -12.27 -4.63
CA HIS A 336 -34.79 -13.31 -4.09
C HIS A 336 -35.89 -13.73 -5.09
N GLN A 337 -36.38 -12.81 -5.93
CA GLN A 337 -37.42 -13.10 -6.93
C GLN A 337 -36.87 -13.90 -8.11
N TYR A 338 -35.61 -13.66 -8.48
CA TYR A 338 -34.92 -14.45 -9.50
C TYR A 338 -34.63 -15.86 -9.01
N TRP A 339 -34.28 -15.99 -7.73
CA TRP A 339 -34.09 -17.26 -7.05
C TRP A 339 -35.38 -18.09 -7.00
N ASP A 340 -36.50 -17.49 -6.60
CA ASP A 340 -37.79 -18.17 -6.42
C ASP A 340 -38.47 -18.59 -7.74
N ASP A 341 -38.08 -18.01 -8.89
CA ASP A 341 -38.66 -18.29 -10.21
C ASP A 341 -38.50 -19.75 -10.65
N CYS A 342 -37.48 -20.46 -10.14
CA CYS A 342 -37.17 -21.87 -10.47
C CYS A 342 -37.11 -22.16 -12.00
N GLY A 343 -36.79 -21.14 -12.81
CA GLY A 343 -36.86 -21.21 -14.27
C GLY A 343 -35.88 -20.25 -14.94
N SER A 344 -36.34 -19.52 -15.95
CA SER A 344 -35.46 -18.68 -16.78
C SER A 344 -34.79 -17.54 -16.03
N LYS A 345 -35.40 -17.02 -14.94
CA LYS A 345 -34.74 -15.99 -14.12
C LYS A 345 -33.65 -16.58 -13.23
N LEU A 346 -33.85 -17.78 -12.71
CA LEU A 346 -32.82 -18.48 -11.93
C LEU A 346 -31.57 -18.72 -12.79
N GLU A 347 -31.73 -19.15 -14.05
CA GLU A 347 -30.61 -19.32 -14.98
C GLU A 347 -29.88 -17.98 -15.26
N LYS A 348 -30.61 -16.87 -15.36
CA LYS A 348 -30.01 -15.54 -15.48
C LYS A 348 -29.22 -15.15 -14.23
N LEU A 349 -29.74 -15.47 -13.03
CA LEU A 349 -29.04 -15.24 -11.77
C LEU A 349 -27.75 -16.07 -11.68
N CYS A 350 -27.76 -17.33 -12.11
CA CYS A 350 -26.55 -18.17 -12.15
C CYS A 350 -25.47 -17.58 -13.06
N ASN A 351 -25.84 -17.08 -14.24
CA ASN A 351 -24.89 -16.42 -15.15
C ASN A 351 -24.40 -15.09 -14.58
N TYR A 352 -25.31 -14.28 -14.03
CA TYR A 352 -24.97 -13.02 -13.36
C TYR A 352 -23.92 -13.23 -12.27
N SER A 353 -24.16 -14.16 -11.34
CA SER A 353 -23.24 -14.40 -10.22
C SER A 353 -21.84 -14.85 -10.69
N LEU A 354 -21.74 -15.67 -11.74
CA LEU A 354 -20.44 -16.01 -12.32
C LEU A 354 -19.79 -14.79 -13.00
N ASP A 355 -20.56 -14.00 -13.74
CA ASP A 355 -20.09 -12.82 -14.45
C ASP A 355 -19.51 -11.77 -13.49
N ASP A 356 -20.07 -11.62 -12.28
CA ASP A 356 -19.55 -10.76 -11.22
C ASP A 356 -18.15 -11.22 -10.78
N ALA A 357 -18.00 -12.49 -10.41
CA ALA A 357 -16.69 -13.05 -10.04
C ALA A 357 -15.65 -12.92 -11.18
N VAL A 358 -16.06 -13.14 -12.44
CA VAL A 358 -15.20 -12.97 -13.62
C VAL A 358 -14.84 -11.49 -13.84
N ALA A 359 -15.77 -10.57 -13.66
CA ALA A 359 -15.51 -9.13 -13.74
C ALA A 359 -14.49 -8.70 -12.68
N VAL A 360 -14.63 -9.18 -11.45
CA VAL A 360 -13.65 -8.96 -10.37
C VAL A 360 -12.26 -9.46 -10.77
N THR A 361 -12.14 -10.66 -11.36
CA THR A 361 -10.86 -11.18 -11.87
C THR A 361 -10.26 -10.25 -12.92
N LYS A 362 -11.02 -9.86 -13.95
CA LYS A 362 -10.55 -8.97 -15.02
C LYS A 362 -10.09 -7.60 -14.48
N ILE A 363 -10.86 -7.01 -13.56
CA ILE A 363 -10.48 -5.74 -12.90
C ILE A 363 -9.19 -5.95 -12.12
N GLY A 364 -9.06 -7.06 -11.39
CA GLY A 364 -7.87 -7.45 -10.66
C GLY A 364 -6.64 -7.50 -11.56
N GLU A 365 -6.68 -8.26 -12.65
CA GLU A 365 -5.58 -8.39 -13.62
C GLU A 365 -5.13 -7.03 -14.18
N LYS A 366 -6.08 -6.11 -14.41
CA LYS A 366 -5.76 -4.78 -14.92
C LYS A 366 -5.18 -3.83 -13.86
N MET A 367 -5.64 -3.90 -12.62
CA MET A 367 -5.41 -2.85 -11.60
C MET A 367 -4.41 -3.25 -10.50
N ILE A 368 -4.25 -4.55 -10.24
CA ILE A 368 -3.30 -5.08 -9.23
C ILE A 368 -1.84 -4.80 -9.59
N PRO A 369 -1.36 -4.94 -10.86
CA PRO A 369 0.06 -4.76 -11.19
C PRO A 369 0.63 -3.43 -10.71
N LEU A 370 -0.13 -2.35 -10.86
CA LEU A 370 0.23 -1.02 -10.35
C LEU A 370 0.43 -1.00 -8.84
N THR A 371 -0.47 -1.63 -8.09
CA THR A 371 -0.42 -1.62 -6.63
C THR A 371 0.64 -2.59 -6.11
N LEU A 372 0.91 -3.69 -6.81
CA LEU A 372 2.07 -4.56 -6.56
C LEU A 372 3.37 -3.80 -6.74
N GLU A 373 3.51 -3.01 -7.79
CA GLU A 373 4.70 -2.19 -8.00
C GLU A 373 4.90 -1.17 -6.88
N LEU A 374 3.82 -0.48 -6.49
CA LEU A 374 3.85 0.41 -5.34
C LEU A 374 4.23 -0.34 -4.04
N THR A 375 3.79 -1.58 -3.88
CA THR A 375 4.14 -2.43 -2.73
C THR A 375 5.64 -2.66 -2.66
N ARG A 376 6.26 -3.00 -3.79
CA ARG A 376 7.70 -3.22 -3.91
C ARG A 376 8.49 -1.92 -3.71
N ILE A 377 8.04 -0.82 -4.34
CA ILE A 377 8.67 0.50 -4.18
C ILE A 377 8.57 0.98 -2.75
N VAL A 378 7.43 0.86 -2.08
CA VAL A 378 7.21 1.32 -0.68
C VAL A 378 7.85 0.36 0.34
N GLY A 379 7.94 -0.93 0.01
CA GLY A 379 8.54 -1.97 0.86
C GLY A 379 7.68 -2.36 2.06
N GLN A 380 6.36 -2.37 1.90
CA GLN A 380 5.40 -2.73 2.95
C GLN A 380 4.46 -3.83 2.43
N PRO A 381 3.81 -4.63 3.30
CA PRO A 381 2.97 -5.75 2.83
C PRO A 381 1.85 -5.30 1.88
N PHE A 382 1.55 -6.11 0.88
CA PHE A 382 0.55 -5.76 -0.13
C PHE A 382 -0.84 -5.57 0.47
N PHE A 383 -1.20 -6.40 1.45
CA PHE A 383 -2.40 -6.25 2.29
C PHE A 383 -2.56 -4.82 2.85
N ASP A 384 -1.45 -4.23 3.30
CA ASP A 384 -1.42 -2.88 3.84
C ASP A 384 -1.45 -1.82 2.74
N VAL A 385 -0.61 -1.93 1.71
CA VAL A 385 -0.47 -0.93 0.62
C VAL A 385 -1.75 -0.79 -0.19
N ALA A 386 -2.48 -1.89 -0.41
CA ALA A 386 -3.80 -1.89 -1.02
C ALA A 386 -4.82 -1.04 -0.23
N ARG A 387 -4.58 -0.78 1.05
CA ARG A 387 -5.47 -0.03 1.96
C ARG A 387 -4.88 1.30 2.46
N MET A 388 -3.63 1.61 2.13
CA MET A 388 -2.98 2.86 2.54
C MET A 388 -3.42 4.04 1.67
N ALA A 389 -3.65 5.21 2.31
CA ALA A 389 -3.71 6.46 1.58
C ALA A 389 -2.34 6.79 0.96
N THR A 390 -2.32 7.57 -0.13
CA THR A 390 -1.07 7.95 -0.84
C THR A 390 -0.05 8.61 0.08
N GLY A 391 -0.47 9.47 1.01
CA GLY A 391 0.41 10.07 2.00
C GLY A 391 1.04 9.07 2.98
N GLN A 392 0.34 7.97 3.30
CA GLN A 392 0.91 6.89 4.11
C GLN A 392 1.95 6.09 3.30
N GLN A 393 1.70 5.85 2.01
CA GLN A 393 2.67 5.20 1.12
C GLN A 393 3.97 6.01 1.03
N VAL A 394 3.87 7.34 0.83
CA VAL A 394 5.01 8.25 0.84
C VAL A 394 5.76 8.17 2.18
N GLU A 395 5.05 8.22 3.30
CA GLU A 395 5.68 8.17 4.61
C GLU A 395 6.44 6.86 4.84
N TRP A 396 5.87 5.71 4.51
CA TRP A 396 6.56 4.42 4.64
C TRP A 396 7.74 4.27 3.70
N TYR A 397 7.64 4.82 2.49
CA TYR A 397 8.76 4.89 1.57
C TYR A 397 9.92 5.73 2.15
N LEU A 398 9.62 6.91 2.72
CA LEU A 398 10.63 7.76 3.35
C LEU A 398 11.23 7.13 4.61
N ILE A 399 10.44 6.40 5.41
CA ILE A 399 10.96 5.63 6.56
C ILE A 399 12.02 4.64 6.09
N ARG A 400 11.74 3.88 5.02
CA ARG A 400 12.70 2.93 4.47
C ARG A 400 13.94 3.65 3.95
N LYS A 401 13.77 4.73 3.18
CA LYS A 401 14.88 5.51 2.64
C LYS A 401 15.74 6.18 3.71
N ALA A 402 15.15 6.61 4.83
CA ALA A 402 15.89 7.14 5.97
C ALA A 402 16.81 6.05 6.54
N HIS A 403 16.29 4.83 6.75
CA HIS A 403 17.11 3.71 7.20
C HIS A 403 18.25 3.37 6.22
N GLU A 404 17.95 3.28 4.92
CA GLU A 404 18.96 3.01 3.87
C GLU A 404 20.08 4.08 3.83
N GLN A 405 19.80 5.32 4.25
CA GLN A 405 20.75 6.44 4.25
C GLN A 405 21.38 6.73 5.62
N GLY A 406 21.11 5.89 6.63
CA GLY A 406 21.60 6.08 8.00
C GLY A 406 20.99 7.30 8.72
N GLU A 407 19.77 7.68 8.36
CA GLU A 407 19.02 8.79 8.94
C GLU A 407 17.90 8.26 9.86
N VAL A 408 17.78 8.86 11.06
CA VAL A 408 16.77 8.48 12.04
C VAL A 408 15.42 9.06 11.64
N VAL A 409 14.37 8.26 11.78
CA VAL A 409 13.03 8.68 11.40
C VAL A 409 12.47 9.71 12.41
N PRO A 410 11.89 10.84 11.96
CA PRO A 410 11.19 11.76 12.85
C PRO A 410 9.94 11.14 13.49
N ASN A 411 9.64 11.57 14.71
CA ASN A 411 8.44 11.11 15.41
C ASN A 411 7.15 11.63 14.76
N LYS A 412 6.07 10.88 14.94
CA LYS A 412 4.72 11.41 14.73
C LYS A 412 4.48 12.59 15.69
N PRO A 413 3.67 13.59 15.30
CA PRO A 413 3.39 14.70 16.20
C PRO A 413 2.68 14.22 17.46
N SER A 414 3.08 14.77 18.60
CA SER A 414 2.33 14.67 19.85
C SER A 414 0.93 15.29 19.70
N SER A 415 0.02 15.02 20.64
CA SER A 415 -1.32 15.62 20.64
C SER A 415 -1.30 17.15 20.64
N SER A 416 -0.33 17.77 21.32
CA SER A 416 -0.18 19.24 21.33
C SER A 416 0.36 19.75 20.00
N GLN A 417 1.38 19.09 19.44
CA GLN A 417 1.94 19.43 18.13
C GLN A 417 0.87 19.28 17.04
N TYR A 418 0.12 18.18 17.04
CA TYR A 418 -0.97 17.96 16.09
C TYR A 418 -2.02 19.06 16.21
N SER A 419 -2.44 19.42 17.42
CA SER A 419 -3.40 20.50 17.64
C SER A 419 -2.89 21.86 17.14
N ASN A 420 -1.60 22.15 17.32
CA ASN A 420 -0.98 23.38 16.80
C ASN A 420 -0.85 23.40 15.27
N ARG A 421 -0.59 22.24 14.67
CA ARG A 421 -0.51 22.07 13.20
C ARG A 421 -1.91 22.09 12.57
N ARG A 422 -2.93 21.63 13.29
CA ARG A 422 -4.31 21.53 12.80
C ARG A 422 -4.88 22.93 12.54
N GLY A 423 -5.43 23.12 11.34
CA GLY A 423 -6.02 24.39 10.91
C GLY A 423 -5.04 25.33 10.21
N LYS A 424 -3.73 25.14 10.38
CA LYS A 424 -2.72 25.83 9.55
C LYS A 424 -2.74 25.26 8.14
N ARG A 425 -2.73 26.14 7.15
CA ARG A 425 -2.72 25.77 5.73
C ARG A 425 -1.72 26.63 4.99
N ALA A 426 -0.99 25.99 4.09
CA ALA A 426 -0.14 26.70 3.16
C ALA A 426 -1.00 27.46 2.15
N ALA A 427 -0.46 28.55 1.59
CA ALA A 427 -1.09 29.21 0.45
C ALA A 427 -1.16 28.25 -0.75
N GLY A 428 -2.30 28.20 -1.44
CA GLY A 428 -2.51 27.30 -2.57
C GLY A 428 -1.77 27.70 -3.85
N GLY A 429 -1.91 26.91 -4.90
CA GLY A 429 -1.42 27.26 -6.23
C GLY A 429 -2.16 28.47 -6.82
N TYR A 430 -1.60 29.05 -7.89
CA TYR A 430 -2.22 30.19 -8.56
C TYR A 430 -3.35 29.73 -9.47
N VAL A 431 -4.50 30.38 -9.39
CA VAL A 431 -5.61 30.20 -10.32
C VAL A 431 -5.90 31.55 -10.97
N LYS A 432 -5.99 31.58 -12.29
CA LYS A 432 -6.46 32.76 -13.04
C LYS A 432 -7.92 32.49 -13.42
N ASP A 433 -8.82 33.41 -13.06
CA ASP A 433 -10.21 33.30 -13.45
C ASP A 433 -10.35 33.15 -14.98
N PRO A 434 -11.22 32.22 -15.44
CA PRO A 434 -11.40 31.99 -16.86
C PRO A 434 -12.01 33.24 -17.52
N VAL A 435 -11.43 33.66 -18.64
CA VAL A 435 -12.05 34.66 -19.51
C VAL A 435 -13.31 34.02 -20.10
N LYS A 436 -14.49 34.52 -19.71
CA LYS A 436 -15.76 33.95 -20.15
C LYS A 436 -15.97 34.15 -21.66
N GLY A 437 -16.38 33.10 -22.34
CA GLY A 437 -16.68 33.13 -23.78
C GLY A 437 -16.40 31.78 -24.43
N LEU A 438 -16.83 31.64 -25.68
CA LEU A 438 -16.36 30.56 -26.55
C LEU A 438 -14.99 30.97 -27.09
N HIS A 439 -13.97 30.15 -26.83
CA HIS A 439 -12.62 30.34 -27.33
C HIS A 439 -12.29 29.19 -28.28
N GLU A 440 -11.73 29.52 -29.44
CA GLU A 440 -11.23 28.55 -30.42
C GLU A 440 -9.70 28.52 -30.40
N ASN A 441 -9.09 27.46 -30.91
CA ASN A 441 -7.64 27.32 -31.05
C ASN A 441 -6.85 27.49 -29.72
N ILE A 442 -7.35 26.87 -28.65
CA ILE A 442 -6.73 26.91 -27.33
C ILE A 442 -5.47 26.03 -27.31
N VAL A 443 -4.37 26.60 -26.81
CA VAL A 443 -3.12 25.89 -26.53
C VAL A 443 -2.96 25.76 -25.02
N TYR A 444 -2.61 24.56 -24.56
CA TYR A 444 -2.32 24.30 -23.15
C TYR A 444 -0.81 24.22 -22.90
N PHE A 445 -0.32 25.09 -22.01
CA PHE A 445 1.07 25.09 -21.55
C PHE A 445 1.13 24.49 -20.14
N ASP A 446 1.85 23.37 -20.01
CA ASP A 446 1.95 22.57 -18.78
C ASP A 446 3.40 22.49 -18.27
N PHE A 447 3.59 22.65 -16.97
CA PHE A 447 4.85 22.31 -16.33
C PHE A 447 4.89 20.83 -15.96
N ARG A 448 5.73 20.07 -16.66
CA ARG A 448 5.97 18.66 -16.33
C ARG A 448 6.46 18.51 -14.88
N SER A 449 5.59 18.00 -14.00
CA SER A 449 5.91 17.75 -12.59
C SER A 449 6.44 18.99 -11.87
N LEU A 450 5.69 20.10 -11.92
CA LEU A 450 6.08 21.39 -11.34
C LEU A 450 6.61 21.28 -9.91
N TYR A 451 5.82 20.76 -8.97
CA TYR A 451 6.22 20.73 -7.55
C TYR A 451 7.40 19.81 -7.25
N PRO A 452 7.47 18.55 -7.74
CA PRO A 452 8.69 17.74 -7.62
C PRO A 452 9.94 18.46 -8.17
N SER A 453 9.80 19.16 -9.30
CA SER A 453 10.91 19.91 -9.91
C SER A 453 11.35 21.10 -9.04
N ILE A 454 10.40 21.81 -8.40
CA ILE A 454 10.72 22.88 -7.44
C ILE A 454 11.43 22.31 -6.22
N ILE A 455 10.94 21.20 -5.65
CA ILE A 455 11.55 20.57 -4.47
C ILE A 455 13.02 20.23 -4.73
N ILE A 456 13.33 19.65 -5.90
CA ILE A 456 14.71 19.33 -6.28
C ILE A 456 15.51 20.60 -6.58
N SER A 457 15.04 21.45 -7.49
CA SER A 457 15.81 22.60 -7.99
C SER A 457 16.01 23.73 -6.97
N LYS A 458 15.21 23.74 -5.90
CA LYS A 458 15.33 24.67 -4.77
C LYS A 458 15.73 24.00 -3.47
N ASN A 459 16.07 22.71 -3.54
CA ASN A 459 16.51 21.89 -2.42
C ASN A 459 15.58 22.01 -1.20
N VAL A 460 14.26 21.93 -1.42
CA VAL A 460 13.26 22.20 -0.37
C VAL A 460 13.10 21.01 0.56
N SER A 461 13.64 21.11 1.77
CA SER A 461 13.52 20.06 2.78
C SER A 461 13.62 20.60 4.21
N PRO A 462 13.09 19.88 5.22
CA PRO A 462 13.19 20.29 6.61
C PRO A 462 14.62 20.49 7.11
N ASP A 463 15.56 19.70 6.59
CA ASP A 463 16.98 19.65 6.90
C ASP A 463 17.82 20.72 6.18
N THR A 464 17.29 21.32 5.11
CA THR A 464 17.94 22.41 4.37
C THR A 464 17.38 23.79 4.70
N LEU A 465 16.26 23.84 5.43
CA LEU A 465 15.61 25.08 5.87
C LEU A 465 16.39 25.71 7.03
N VAL A 466 16.81 26.96 6.84
CA VAL A 466 17.64 27.72 7.78
C VAL A 466 17.05 29.11 8.07
N ASP A 467 17.30 29.63 9.26
CA ASP A 467 16.84 30.96 9.66
C ASP A 467 17.76 32.08 9.16
N GLU A 468 19.05 31.78 8.96
CA GLU A 468 20.07 32.72 8.48
C GLU A 468 21.01 32.03 7.50
N CYS A 469 21.34 32.70 6.40
CA CYS A 469 22.23 32.20 5.37
C CYS A 469 22.74 33.34 4.48
N ASN A 470 23.93 33.20 3.93
CA ASN A 470 24.38 34.10 2.87
C ASN A 470 23.45 33.90 1.64
N PRO A 471 22.96 34.98 1.00
CA PRO A 471 22.10 34.85 -0.18
C PRO A 471 22.71 34.07 -1.35
N GLU A 472 24.04 34.00 -1.42
CA GLU A 472 24.76 33.23 -2.43
C GLU A 472 24.71 31.72 -2.17
N ASP A 473 24.54 31.30 -0.93
CA ASP A 473 24.54 29.89 -0.51
C ASP A 473 23.12 29.31 -0.39
N CYS A 474 22.09 30.16 -0.47
CA CYS A 474 20.69 29.77 -0.28
C CYS A 474 19.76 30.15 -1.44
N HIS A 475 18.67 29.40 -1.55
CA HIS A 475 17.49 29.78 -2.29
C HIS A 475 16.49 30.47 -1.36
N ILE A 476 15.98 31.62 -1.79
CA ILE A 476 15.00 32.41 -1.03
C ILE A 476 13.65 32.30 -1.75
N SER A 477 12.60 31.92 -1.00
CA SER A 477 11.25 31.82 -1.56
C SER A 477 10.72 33.21 -1.96
N PRO A 478 9.96 33.34 -3.08
CA PRO A 478 9.50 34.65 -3.56
C PRO A 478 8.48 35.31 -2.62
N GLU A 479 7.77 34.49 -1.85
CA GLU A 479 6.82 34.89 -0.82
C GLU A 479 7.23 34.21 0.50
N GLY A 480 7.07 34.89 1.63
CA GLY A 480 7.43 34.36 2.96
C GLY A 480 8.91 34.46 3.34
N GLY A 481 9.83 34.59 2.36
CA GLY A 481 11.26 34.79 2.62
C GLY A 481 11.98 33.59 3.25
N TYR A 482 11.44 32.39 3.08
CA TYR A 482 12.03 31.15 3.60
C TYR A 482 13.34 30.83 2.87
N MET A 483 14.37 30.44 3.60
CA MET A 483 15.71 30.19 3.09
C MET A 483 16.07 28.71 3.12
N PHE A 484 16.52 28.18 1.99
CA PHE A 484 16.94 26.78 1.85
C PHE A 484 18.37 26.71 1.32
N LEU A 485 19.24 25.94 1.97
CA LEU A 485 20.63 25.72 1.53
C LEU A 485 20.66 25.15 0.10
N LYS A 486 21.60 25.62 -0.73
CA LYS A 486 21.85 25.05 -2.06
C LYS A 486 22.52 23.69 -1.97
N GLU A 487 23.45 23.55 -1.03
CA GLU A 487 24.22 22.32 -0.78
C GLU A 487 24.41 22.12 0.73
N PRO A 488 24.48 20.87 1.22
CA PRO A 488 24.29 19.62 0.46
C PRO A 488 22.81 19.39 0.08
N ALA A 489 22.55 18.49 -0.87
CA ALA A 489 21.20 18.05 -1.21
C ALA A 489 20.47 17.48 0.03
N GLY A 490 19.28 18.01 0.31
CA GLY A 490 18.46 17.57 1.43
C GLY A 490 17.86 16.19 1.22
N PHE A 491 17.42 15.58 2.32
CA PHE A 491 16.90 14.21 2.34
C PHE A 491 15.78 14.02 1.31
N VAL A 492 14.67 14.76 1.41
CA VAL A 492 13.50 14.57 0.51
C VAL A 492 13.81 14.93 -0.95
N PRO A 493 14.48 16.07 -1.26
CA PRO A 493 14.93 16.37 -2.62
C PRO A 493 15.78 15.25 -3.25
N SER A 494 16.72 14.67 -2.50
CA SER A 494 17.56 13.57 -2.99
C SER A 494 16.73 12.34 -3.38
N ILE A 495 15.73 12.00 -2.56
CA ILE A 495 14.84 10.87 -2.79
C ILE A 495 13.93 11.09 -4.00
N ILE A 496 13.34 12.28 -4.16
CA ILE A 496 12.54 12.61 -5.34
C ILE A 496 13.41 12.60 -6.60
N GLY A 497 14.64 13.11 -6.52
CA GLY A 497 15.61 13.07 -7.62
C GLY A 497 15.86 11.64 -8.11
N ASN A 498 16.07 10.70 -7.19
CA ASN A 498 16.24 9.28 -7.51
C ASN A 498 15.00 8.70 -8.19
N ILE A 499 13.79 9.01 -7.71
CA ILE A 499 12.53 8.56 -8.34
C ILE A 499 12.42 9.08 -9.78
N LEU A 500 12.73 10.35 -10.02
CA LEU A 500 12.60 10.94 -11.36
C LEU A 500 13.65 10.37 -12.33
N ASN A 501 14.88 10.18 -11.87
CA ASN A 501 15.95 9.57 -12.68
C ASN A 501 15.59 8.14 -13.08
N GLU A 502 15.10 7.35 -12.12
CA GLU A 502 14.66 5.99 -12.38
C GLU A 502 13.47 5.95 -13.35
N ARG A 503 12.53 6.89 -13.21
CA ARG A 503 11.42 7.01 -14.14
C ARG A 503 11.87 7.36 -15.56
N VAL A 504 12.91 8.18 -15.72
CA VAL A 504 13.52 8.47 -17.03
C VAL A 504 14.14 7.20 -17.61
N ARG A 505 14.90 6.45 -16.81
CA ARG A 505 15.49 5.16 -17.22
C ARG A 505 14.42 4.19 -17.75
N LEU A 506 13.35 3.99 -16.99
CA LEU A 506 12.24 3.09 -17.37
C LEU A 506 11.53 3.55 -18.65
N LYS A 507 11.32 4.87 -18.83
CA LYS A 507 10.73 5.41 -20.05
C LYS A 507 11.64 5.23 -21.27
N THR A 508 12.95 5.28 -21.09
CA THR A 508 13.90 4.99 -22.17
C THR A 508 13.83 3.51 -22.55
N LEU A 509 13.91 2.60 -21.58
CA LEU A 509 13.75 1.16 -21.82
C LEU A 509 12.42 0.83 -22.51
N MET A 510 11.33 1.46 -22.09
CA MET A 510 10.00 1.25 -22.69
C MET A 510 9.93 1.68 -24.16
N LYS A 511 10.69 2.70 -24.56
CA LYS A 511 10.77 3.14 -25.97
C LYS A 511 11.66 2.21 -26.80
N GLU A 512 12.69 1.63 -26.18
CA GLU A 512 13.65 0.74 -26.83
C GLU A 512 13.10 -0.70 -26.97
N SER A 513 12.28 -1.12 -26.02
CA SER A 513 11.65 -2.45 -26.04
C SER A 513 10.75 -2.62 -27.26
N LYS A 514 10.80 -3.82 -27.83
CA LYS A 514 9.93 -4.26 -28.92
C LYS A 514 8.85 -5.23 -28.44
N ASP A 515 8.98 -5.75 -27.23
CA ASP A 515 8.02 -6.65 -26.62
C ASP A 515 6.89 -5.86 -25.95
N ASP A 516 5.65 -6.19 -26.29
CA ASP A 516 4.49 -5.47 -25.78
C ASP A 516 4.19 -5.82 -24.31
N GLU A 517 4.54 -7.03 -23.85
CA GLU A 517 4.40 -7.39 -22.44
C GLU A 517 5.44 -6.66 -21.58
N GLU A 518 6.69 -6.63 -22.00
CA GLU A 518 7.73 -5.82 -21.35
C GLU A 518 7.34 -4.33 -21.29
N LYS A 519 6.79 -3.76 -22.36
CA LYS A 519 6.30 -2.37 -22.35
C LYS A 519 5.20 -2.14 -21.33
N LYS A 520 4.25 -3.08 -21.19
CA LYS A 520 3.18 -2.97 -20.18
C LYS A 520 3.77 -2.93 -18.78
N ILE A 521 4.72 -3.83 -18.48
CA ILE A 521 5.43 -3.89 -17.20
C ILE A 521 6.19 -2.57 -16.93
N LEU A 522 6.99 -2.10 -17.89
CA LEU A 522 7.74 -0.85 -17.77
C LEU A 522 6.81 0.37 -17.59
N ASN A 523 5.64 0.36 -18.25
CA ASN A 523 4.65 1.40 -18.08
C ASN A 523 4.03 1.40 -16.66
N VAL A 524 3.75 0.22 -16.11
CA VAL A 524 3.29 0.07 -14.73
C VAL A 524 4.32 0.64 -13.75
N GLN A 525 5.61 0.30 -13.94
CA GLN A 525 6.73 0.79 -13.14
C GLN A 525 6.86 2.32 -13.16
N GLN A 526 6.85 2.92 -14.36
CA GLN A 526 6.99 4.38 -14.47
C GLN A 526 5.76 5.13 -13.92
N GLU A 527 4.54 4.58 -14.03
CA GLU A 527 3.34 5.19 -13.45
C GLU A 527 3.31 5.08 -11.92
N ALA A 528 3.81 3.99 -11.33
CA ALA A 528 3.95 3.87 -9.88
C ALA A 528 4.89 4.95 -9.31
N LEU A 529 6.06 5.13 -9.92
CA LEU A 529 7.02 6.18 -9.55
C LEU A 529 6.44 7.58 -9.73
N LYS A 530 5.71 7.83 -10.83
CA LYS A 530 5.01 9.10 -11.08
C LYS A 530 4.02 9.42 -9.95
N ARG A 531 3.17 8.44 -9.59
CA ARG A 531 2.16 8.60 -8.53
C ARG A 531 2.81 8.89 -7.17
N LEU A 532 3.88 8.17 -6.86
CA LEU A 532 4.62 8.38 -5.61
C LEU A 532 5.23 9.79 -5.56
N ALA A 533 5.95 10.20 -6.62
CA ALA A 533 6.56 11.53 -6.72
C ALA A 533 5.52 12.66 -6.60
N ASN A 534 4.40 12.55 -7.32
CA ASN A 534 3.31 13.52 -7.27
C ASN A 534 2.66 13.60 -5.88
N SER A 535 2.70 12.52 -5.09
CA SER A 535 2.13 12.53 -3.73
C SER A 535 3.05 13.20 -2.70
N MET A 536 4.36 13.32 -2.98
CA MET A 536 5.34 13.84 -2.01
C MET A 536 5.25 15.35 -1.75
N TYR A 537 4.71 16.16 -2.67
CA TYR A 537 4.57 17.60 -2.40
C TYR A 537 3.52 17.87 -1.31
N GLY A 538 2.38 17.15 -1.38
CA GLY A 538 1.21 17.46 -0.55
C GLY A 538 1.38 17.09 0.92
N VAL A 539 2.34 16.21 1.23
CA VAL A 539 2.53 15.69 2.59
C VAL A 539 3.22 16.68 3.52
N TYR A 540 3.98 17.67 3.02
CA TYR A 540 4.61 18.67 3.88
C TYR A 540 3.59 19.50 4.68
N GLY A 541 2.42 19.77 4.08
CA GLY A 541 1.30 20.44 4.75
C GLY A 541 0.40 19.50 5.57
N TYR A 542 0.60 18.18 5.52
CA TYR A 542 -0.24 17.24 6.25
C TYR A 542 0.15 17.21 7.73
N SER A 543 -0.71 17.75 8.58
CA SER A 543 -0.48 17.91 10.03
C SER A 543 -0.01 16.66 10.80
N ARG A 544 -0.26 15.43 10.30
CA ARG A 544 0.21 14.16 10.92
C ARG A 544 1.46 13.55 10.29
N PHE A 545 2.05 14.19 9.28
CA PHE A 545 3.25 13.72 8.62
C PHE A 545 4.50 13.87 9.51
N ARG A 546 5.42 12.92 9.42
CA ARG A 546 6.69 12.91 10.19
C ARG A 546 7.62 14.06 9.78
N TRP A 547 7.85 14.24 8.49
CA TRP A 547 8.63 15.35 7.93
C TRP A 547 7.78 16.61 7.68
N TYR A 548 6.71 16.82 8.46
CA TYR A 548 5.87 18.01 8.34
C TYR A 548 6.68 19.29 8.53
N ARG A 549 6.61 20.20 7.54
CA ARG A 549 7.11 21.57 7.60
C ARG A 549 6.24 22.45 6.72
N LEU A 550 5.51 23.38 7.36
CA LEU A 550 4.58 24.25 6.65
C LEU A 550 5.31 25.22 5.73
N GLU A 551 6.48 25.69 6.16
CA GLU A 551 7.37 26.58 5.41
C GLU A 551 7.82 25.96 4.10
N CYS A 552 8.08 24.64 4.09
CA CYS A 552 8.38 23.89 2.87
C CYS A 552 7.19 23.90 1.92
N ALA A 553 5.98 23.62 2.43
CA ALA A 553 4.76 23.63 1.63
C ALA A 553 4.47 25.03 1.04
N ASP A 554 4.61 26.09 1.84
CA ASP A 554 4.42 27.47 1.39
C ASP A 554 5.47 27.90 0.35
N ALA A 555 6.74 27.56 0.57
CA ALA A 555 7.81 27.91 -0.36
C ALA A 555 7.60 27.25 -1.73
N ILE A 556 7.20 25.97 -1.76
CA ILE A 556 6.90 25.25 -3.00
C ILE A 556 5.80 25.95 -3.79
N THR A 557 4.69 26.30 -3.14
CA THR A 557 3.58 26.96 -3.83
C THR A 557 3.95 28.39 -4.23
N ALA A 558 4.74 29.11 -3.43
CA ALA A 558 5.24 30.44 -3.78
C ALA A 558 6.08 30.44 -5.06
N TRP A 559 7.03 29.51 -5.21
CA TRP A 559 7.76 29.34 -6.48
C TRP A 559 6.84 28.90 -7.62
N GLY A 560 5.86 28.02 -7.36
CA GLY A 560 4.86 27.63 -8.37
C GLY A 560 4.08 28.83 -8.91
N ARG A 561 3.55 29.68 -8.02
CA ARG A 561 2.85 30.92 -8.37
C ARG A 561 3.75 31.90 -9.14
N ASP A 562 5.00 32.05 -8.71
CA ASP A 562 5.98 32.92 -9.38
C ASP A 562 6.26 32.43 -10.81
N TYR A 563 6.50 31.12 -10.99
CA TYR A 563 6.82 30.54 -12.29
C TYR A 563 5.66 30.62 -13.28
N ILE A 564 4.44 30.26 -12.87
CA ILE A 564 3.29 30.31 -13.78
C ILE A 564 2.98 31.75 -14.22
N LYS A 565 3.03 32.73 -13.30
CA LYS A 565 2.84 34.15 -13.62
C LYS A 565 3.90 34.66 -14.59
N LYS A 566 5.18 34.33 -14.35
CA LYS A 566 6.28 34.71 -15.24
C LYS A 566 6.16 34.07 -16.62
N THR A 567 5.76 32.80 -16.70
CA THR A 567 5.56 32.10 -17.97
C THR A 567 4.40 32.69 -18.76
N MET A 568 3.27 33.00 -18.11
CA MET A 568 2.14 33.68 -18.74
C MET A 568 2.56 35.03 -19.36
N VAL A 569 3.23 35.89 -18.58
CA VAL A 569 3.72 37.20 -19.06
C VAL A 569 4.72 37.02 -20.21
N LYS A 570 5.53 35.96 -20.19
CA LYS A 570 6.45 35.66 -21.28
C LYS A 570 5.69 35.18 -22.54
N ALA A 571 4.68 34.33 -22.37
CA ALA A 571 3.89 33.78 -23.47
C ALA A 571 3.13 34.87 -24.25
N GLU A 572 2.63 35.89 -23.55
CA GLU A 572 1.97 37.05 -24.16
C GLU A 572 2.86 37.77 -25.18
N LYS A 573 4.18 37.80 -24.95
CA LYS A 573 5.16 38.40 -25.89
C LYS A 573 5.29 37.63 -27.21
N PHE A 574 4.81 36.39 -27.25
CA PHE A 574 4.80 35.53 -28.44
C PHE A 574 3.38 35.36 -29.00
N GLY A 575 2.46 36.27 -28.68
CA GLY A 575 1.08 36.25 -29.18
C GLY A 575 0.14 35.29 -28.43
N PHE A 576 0.62 34.55 -27.43
CA PHE A 576 -0.21 33.63 -26.64
C PHE A 576 -0.84 34.37 -25.45
N LYS A 577 -2.14 34.66 -25.53
CA LYS A 577 -2.90 35.33 -24.47
C LYS A 577 -3.50 34.30 -23.51
N PRO A 578 -3.08 34.26 -22.23
CA PRO A 578 -3.64 33.34 -21.24
C PRO A 578 -5.12 33.63 -20.96
N VAL A 579 -5.97 32.61 -21.07
CA VAL A 579 -7.43 32.70 -20.83
C VAL A 579 -7.85 32.05 -19.52
N TYR A 580 -7.12 31.05 -19.04
CA TYR A 580 -7.36 30.34 -17.76
C TYR A 580 -6.03 29.76 -17.27
N ALA A 581 -5.84 29.66 -15.95
CA ALA A 581 -4.67 29.00 -15.37
C ALA A 581 -5.07 28.22 -14.12
N ASP A 582 -4.52 27.03 -13.97
CA ASP A 582 -4.79 26.13 -12.86
C ASP A 582 -3.49 25.53 -12.32
N THR A 583 -2.91 26.21 -11.34
CA THR A 583 -1.74 25.79 -10.55
C THR A 583 -0.45 25.49 -11.33
N ASP A 584 -0.40 24.43 -12.12
CA ASP A 584 0.76 23.89 -12.84
C ASP A 584 0.70 24.10 -14.37
N GLY A 585 -0.42 24.59 -14.90
CA GLY A 585 -0.54 24.95 -16.30
C GLY A 585 -1.52 26.07 -16.60
N PHE A 586 -1.47 26.59 -17.82
CA PHE A 586 -2.41 27.60 -18.29
C PHE A 586 -2.81 27.38 -19.75
N TYR A 587 -4.05 27.76 -20.05
CA TYR A 587 -4.63 27.74 -21.38
C TYR A 587 -4.47 29.13 -21.98
N ALA A 588 -4.10 29.20 -23.24
CA ALA A 588 -3.93 30.44 -23.98
C ALA A 588 -4.52 30.34 -25.38
N VAL A 589 -4.94 31.49 -25.92
CA VAL A 589 -5.31 31.64 -27.33
C VAL A 589 -4.19 32.35 -28.07
N TYR A 590 -3.94 31.95 -29.31
CA TYR A 590 -2.96 32.62 -30.17
C TYR A 590 -3.61 33.81 -30.88
N ASP A 591 -3.07 35.01 -30.70
CA ASP A 591 -3.47 36.20 -31.44
C ASP A 591 -2.50 36.44 -32.61
N GLU A 592 -2.95 36.10 -33.82
CA GLU A 592 -2.19 36.26 -35.05
C GLU A 592 -1.82 37.72 -35.37
N ASN A 593 -2.48 38.70 -34.73
CA ASN A 593 -2.23 40.13 -34.97
C ASN A 593 -1.04 40.70 -34.18
N ILE A 594 -0.38 39.88 -33.35
CA ILE A 594 0.82 40.26 -32.57
C ILE A 594 2.04 39.58 -33.22
N THR A 595 2.48 40.09 -34.38
CA THR A 595 3.80 39.78 -34.96
C THR A 595 4.55 41.05 -35.30
#